data_AF-V6LY01-F1
#
_entry.id   AF-V6LY01-F1
#
_cell.length_a   1.000
_cell.length_b   1.000
_cell.length_c   1.000
_cell.angle_alpha   90.00
_cell.angle_beta   90.00
_cell.angle_gamma   90.00
#
_symmetry.space_group_name_H-M   'P 1'
#
loop_
_entity.id
_entity.type
_entity.pdbx_description
1 polymer ?
#
loop_
_entity_poly.entity_id
_entity_poly.type
_entity_poly.pdbx_seq_one_letter_code
_entity_poly.pdbx_strand_id
1 'polypeptide(L)'
;MKYLYQQKQKSNSLISFNHSQNQIKAVSKQVFRLRKLQNLNLGQNSIQYLPSELGLLGPAVEHSDARTKLFAGSLQQVGVQGNYLVRPSKAVAGRGTKAILQYLREVLDVELFIEELNL
;
A
#
# COMPACT_ATOMS: atom_id res chain seq x y z
N MET A 1 25.14 -13.80 28.25
CA MET A 1 25.14 -12.64 27.34
C MET A 1 25.48 -13.07 25.92
N LYS A 2 24.45 -13.42 25.12
CA LYS A 2 24.60 -13.61 23.67
C LYS A 2 23.58 -12.68 23.01
N TYR A 3 24.10 -11.61 22.43
CA TYR A 3 23.34 -10.61 21.70
C TYR A 3 22.64 -11.27 20.50
N LEU A 4 21.32 -11.36 20.53
CA LEU A 4 20.48 -11.71 19.37
C LEU A 4 19.93 -10.42 18.73
N TYR A 5 20.84 -9.54 18.32
CA TYR A 5 20.54 -8.49 17.34
C TYR A 5 20.54 -9.14 15.95
N GLN A 6 19.48 -9.86 15.61
CA GLN A 6 19.14 -10.24 14.22
C GLN A 6 17.79 -10.98 14.19
N GLN A 7 16.71 -10.33 14.64
CA GLN A 7 15.39 -10.70 14.11
C GLN A 7 15.26 -10.10 12.71
N LYS A 8 15.75 -10.89 11.75
CA LYS A 8 15.56 -10.82 10.31
C LYS A 8 14.24 -10.17 9.92
N GLN A 9 14.34 -9.27 8.94
CA GLN A 9 13.27 -8.79 8.06
C GLN A 9 12.51 -9.97 7.43
N LYS A 10 11.55 -10.55 8.15
CA LYS A 10 10.70 -11.65 7.67
C LYS A 10 9.44 -11.10 6.98
N SER A 11 9.63 -10.28 5.94
CA SER A 11 8.52 -9.72 5.15
C SER A 11 8.66 -9.95 3.64
N ASN A 12 9.52 -10.88 3.23
CA ASN A 12 9.83 -11.13 1.82
C ASN A 12 9.07 -12.29 1.17
N SER A 13 7.90 -12.68 1.71
CA SER A 13 7.09 -13.80 1.18
C SER A 13 5.57 -13.59 1.16
N LEU A 14 5.07 -12.44 1.60
CA LEU A 14 3.62 -12.18 1.59
C LEU A 14 3.17 -11.88 0.16
N ILE A 15 2.48 -12.86 -0.44
CA ILE A 15 1.85 -12.74 -1.76
C ILE A 15 0.41 -12.25 -1.62
N SER A 16 -0.29 -12.70 -0.58
CA SER A 16 -1.67 -12.33 -0.31
C SER A 16 -1.85 -12.00 1.17
N PHE A 17 -2.57 -10.92 1.45
CA PHE A 17 -2.90 -10.46 2.79
C PHE A 17 -4.40 -10.18 2.86
N ASN A 18 -5.14 -11.03 3.56
CA ASN A 18 -6.58 -10.90 3.73
C ASN A 18 -6.91 -10.60 5.19
N HIS A 19 -7.38 -9.38 5.43
CA HIS A 19 -7.88 -8.91 6.71
C HIS A 19 -9.29 -8.32 6.56
N SER A 20 -10.09 -8.90 5.65
CA SER A 20 -11.49 -8.51 5.54
C SER A 20 -12.30 -8.82 6.80
N GLN A 21 -13.39 -8.09 7.02
CA GLN A 21 -14.32 -8.26 8.16
C GLN A 21 -13.65 -8.06 9.53
N ASN A 22 -12.87 -6.99 9.65
CA ASN A 22 -12.23 -6.60 10.91
C ASN A 22 -12.63 -5.15 11.29
N GLN A 23 -12.00 -4.61 12.32
CA GLN A 23 -12.22 -3.24 12.78
C GLN A 23 -11.02 -2.33 12.48
N ILE A 24 -10.31 -2.62 11.38
CA ILE A 24 -9.14 -1.82 10.97
C ILE A 24 -9.61 -0.42 10.60
N LYS A 25 -9.00 0.59 11.24
CA LYS A 25 -9.30 2.01 10.98
C LYS A 25 -8.25 2.70 10.12
N ALA A 26 -7.03 2.17 10.14
CA ALA A 26 -5.89 2.74 9.41
C ALA A 26 -4.94 1.64 8.93
N VAL A 27 -4.32 1.88 7.79
CA VAL A 27 -3.22 1.07 7.25
C VAL A 27 -1.93 1.87 7.45
N SER A 28 -0.89 1.24 7.99
CA SER A 28 0.39 1.90 8.20
C SER A 28 1.04 2.31 6.88
N LYS A 29 1.67 3.50 6.85
CA LYS A 29 2.50 3.96 5.72
C LYS A 29 3.58 2.94 5.34
N GLN A 30 4.09 2.16 6.29
CA GLN A 30 5.14 1.15 6.07
C GLN A 30 4.73 -0.02 5.16
N VAL A 31 3.48 -0.05 4.67
CA VAL A 31 3.00 -1.03 3.69
C VAL A 31 3.85 -1.07 2.42
N PHE A 32 4.50 0.03 2.03
CA PHE A 32 5.41 0.08 0.85
C PHE A 32 6.57 -0.93 0.91
N ARG A 33 6.89 -1.46 2.10
CA ARG A 33 7.93 -2.50 2.26
C ARG A 33 7.48 -3.86 1.73
N LEU A 34 6.17 -4.08 1.56
CA LEU A 34 5.57 -5.34 1.10
C LEU A 34 5.62 -5.46 -0.44
N ARG A 35 6.81 -5.30 -1.04
CA ARG A 35 6.95 -5.22 -2.51
C ARG A 35 6.48 -6.47 -3.28
N LYS A 36 6.39 -7.62 -2.62
CA LYS A 36 5.91 -8.88 -3.21
C LYS A 36 4.41 -9.12 -3.05
N LEU A 37 3.71 -8.24 -2.33
CA LEU A 37 2.27 -8.37 -2.13
C LEU A 37 1.54 -8.21 -3.46
N GLN A 38 0.72 -9.18 -3.81
CA GLN A 38 -0.10 -9.22 -5.03
C GLN A 38 -1.57 -8.96 -4.73
N ASN A 39 -2.06 -9.44 -3.58
CA ASN A 39 -3.46 -9.28 -3.19
C ASN A 39 -3.55 -8.72 -1.78
N LEU A 40 -4.24 -7.59 -1.65
CA LEU A 40 -4.56 -6.95 -0.38
C LEU A 40 -6.08 -6.86 -0.25
N ASN A 41 -6.67 -7.64 0.65
CA ASN A 41 -8.10 -7.56 0.94
C ASN A 41 -8.33 -6.96 2.33
N LEU A 42 -8.88 -5.75 2.34
CA LEU A 42 -9.26 -4.97 3.52
C LEU A 42 -10.77 -4.67 3.53
N GLY A 43 -11.57 -5.43 2.78
CA GLY A 43 -13.01 -5.21 2.71
C GLY A 43 -13.71 -5.36 4.06
N GLN A 44 -14.86 -4.71 4.26
CA GLN A 44 -15.66 -4.76 5.50
C GLN A 44 -14.82 -4.38 6.72
N ASN A 45 -14.23 -3.18 6.69
CA ASN A 45 -13.47 -2.60 7.79
C ASN A 45 -13.97 -1.17 8.05
N SER A 46 -13.27 -0.40 8.89
CA SER A 46 -13.62 0.99 9.22
C SER A 46 -12.58 1.99 8.69
N ILE A 47 -11.96 1.70 7.55
CA ILE A 47 -10.91 2.53 6.97
C ILE A 47 -11.52 3.77 6.32
N GLN A 48 -10.99 4.94 6.66
CA GLN A 48 -11.37 6.21 6.03
C GLN A 48 -10.32 6.69 5.02
N TYR A 49 -9.05 6.36 5.25
CA TYR A 49 -7.92 6.80 4.44
C TYR A 49 -6.99 5.62 4.14
N LEU A 50 -6.58 5.50 2.88
CA LEU A 50 -5.45 4.65 2.51
C LEU A 50 -4.16 5.48 2.46
N PRO A 51 -3.02 4.96 2.93
CA PRO A 51 -1.73 5.63 2.81
C PRO A 51 -1.36 5.76 1.32
N SER A 52 -0.85 6.93 0.91
CA SER A 52 -0.42 7.21 -0.47
C SER A 52 0.71 6.27 -0.92
N GLU A 53 1.55 5.84 0.03
CA GLU A 53 2.65 4.91 -0.18
C GLU A 53 2.18 3.52 -0.66
N LEU A 54 0.91 3.15 -0.43
CA LEU A 54 0.33 1.93 -1.00
C LEU A 54 0.28 1.99 -2.53
N GLY A 55 0.16 3.19 -3.12
CA GLY A 55 0.22 3.41 -4.55
C GLY A 55 1.55 2.96 -5.18
N LEU A 56 2.63 2.91 -4.40
CA LEU A 56 3.95 2.48 -4.87
C LEU A 56 4.04 0.98 -5.12
N LEU A 57 3.16 0.17 -4.52
CA LEU A 57 3.23 -1.28 -4.64
C LEU A 57 2.68 -1.81 -5.97
N GLY A 58 2.16 -0.95 -6.84
CA GLY A 58 1.70 -1.34 -8.17
C GLY A 58 2.83 -1.84 -9.07
N PRO A 59 2.50 -2.51 -10.20
CA PRO A 59 3.49 -2.97 -11.17
C PRO A 59 4.29 -1.80 -11.75
N ALA A 60 5.59 -1.99 -11.95
CA ALA A 60 6.50 -0.95 -12.46
C ALA A 60 6.02 -0.28 -13.78
N VAL A 61 5.28 -1.01 -14.62
CA VAL A 61 4.71 -0.49 -15.88
C VAL A 61 3.65 0.59 -15.67
N GLU A 62 3.04 0.66 -14.49
CA GLU A 62 2.02 1.66 -14.15
C GLU A 62 2.63 2.97 -13.64
N HIS A 63 3.93 2.98 -13.30
CA HIS A 63 4.65 4.15 -12.80
C HIS A 63 5.15 5.04 -13.94
N SER A 64 4.64 6.26 -13.99
CA SER A 64 5.10 7.33 -14.90
C SER A 64 6.40 7.97 -14.42
N ASP A 65 6.53 8.23 -13.12
CA ASP A 65 7.73 8.83 -12.51
C ASP A 65 8.79 7.76 -12.18
N ALA A 66 10.03 7.98 -12.63
CA ALA A 66 11.17 7.09 -12.38
C ALA A 66 11.48 6.91 -10.87
N ARG A 67 11.28 7.94 -10.04
CA ARG A 67 11.51 7.88 -8.59
C ARG A 67 10.54 6.92 -7.93
N THR A 68 9.26 7.03 -8.26
CA THR A 68 8.24 6.10 -7.73
C THR A 68 8.46 4.68 -8.22
N LYS A 69 8.99 4.50 -9.45
CA LYS A 69 9.29 3.19 -10.04
C LYS A 69 10.38 2.42 -9.26
N LEU A 70 11.27 3.11 -8.54
CA LEU A 70 12.25 2.46 -7.64
C LEU A 70 11.58 1.69 -6.48
N PHE A 71 10.34 2.04 -6.16
CA PHE A 71 9.54 1.44 -5.10
C PHE A 71 8.45 0.50 -5.64
N ALA A 72 8.40 0.30 -6.95
CA ALA A 72 7.41 -0.56 -7.61
C ALA A 72 7.33 -1.94 -6.95
N GLY A 73 6.11 -2.45 -6.85
CA GLY A 73 5.81 -3.75 -6.28
C GLY A 73 5.10 -4.68 -7.27
N SER A 74 4.35 -5.63 -6.72
CA SER A 74 3.61 -6.63 -7.48
C SER A 74 2.11 -6.61 -7.20
N LEU A 75 1.57 -5.54 -6.61
CA LEU A 75 0.20 -5.46 -6.15
C LEU A 75 -0.78 -5.36 -7.32
N GLN A 76 -1.60 -6.40 -7.50
CA GLN A 76 -2.56 -6.51 -8.59
C GLN A 76 -3.99 -6.27 -8.12
N GLN A 77 -4.28 -6.55 -6.85
CA GLN A 77 -5.63 -6.46 -6.30
C GLN A 77 -5.66 -5.75 -4.94
N VAL A 78 -6.52 -4.73 -4.85
CA VAL A 78 -6.84 -4.03 -3.60
C VAL A 78 -8.36 -4.05 -3.39
N GLY A 79 -8.80 -4.84 -2.40
CA GLY A 79 -10.21 -4.90 -1.98
C GLY A 79 -10.46 -3.97 -0.79
N VAL A 80 -11.36 -3.00 -0.95
CA VAL A 80 -11.70 -2.01 0.09
C VAL A 80 -13.20 -1.77 0.22
N GLN A 81 -14.03 -2.60 -0.41
CA GLN A 81 -15.48 -2.55 -0.32
C GLN A 81 -15.96 -2.65 1.13
N GLY A 82 -17.07 -1.99 1.49
CA GLY A 82 -17.59 -2.02 2.86
C GLY A 82 -16.74 -1.24 3.88
N ASN A 83 -15.94 -0.27 3.43
CA ASN A 83 -15.26 0.70 4.29
C ASN A 83 -15.93 2.09 4.20
N TYR A 84 -15.49 3.02 5.05
CA TYR A 84 -15.96 4.41 5.10
C TYR A 84 -14.99 5.37 4.39
N LEU A 85 -14.50 4.96 3.22
CA LEU A 85 -13.45 5.70 2.51
C LEU A 85 -13.85 7.14 2.18
N VAL A 86 -13.02 8.07 2.68
CA VAL A 86 -13.00 9.48 2.32
C VAL A 86 -11.95 9.70 1.23
N ARG A 87 -10.76 9.11 1.36
CA ARG A 87 -9.69 9.14 0.34
C ARG A 87 -9.01 7.77 0.20
N PRO A 88 -8.95 7.18 -1.01
CA PRO A 88 -9.64 7.59 -2.23
C PRO A 88 -11.17 7.63 -2.04
N SER A 89 -11.87 8.44 -2.83
CA SER A 89 -13.35 8.49 -2.75
C SER A 89 -13.96 7.15 -3.16
N LYS A 90 -15.20 6.88 -2.73
CA LYS A 90 -15.94 5.68 -3.16
C LYS A 90 -16.01 5.53 -4.69
N ALA A 91 -16.09 6.65 -5.42
CA ALA A 91 -16.10 6.65 -6.88
C ALA A 91 -14.76 6.18 -7.47
N VAL A 92 -13.63 6.63 -6.91
CA VAL A 92 -12.30 6.15 -7.32
C VAL A 92 -12.13 4.68 -6.96
N ALA A 93 -12.52 4.29 -5.74
CA ALA A 93 -12.44 2.90 -5.31
C ALA A 93 -13.32 1.96 -6.16
N GLY A 94 -14.50 2.42 -6.59
CA GLY A 94 -15.41 1.68 -7.46
C GLY A 94 -14.89 1.44 -8.88
N ARG A 95 -13.89 2.21 -9.34
CA ARG A 95 -13.19 1.98 -10.61
C ARG A 95 -12.13 0.87 -10.53
N GLY A 96 -11.90 0.31 -9.33
CA GLY A 96 -11.02 -0.83 -9.10
C GLY A 96 -9.57 -0.49 -8.76
N THR A 97 -8.75 -1.53 -8.64
CA THR A 97 -7.37 -1.44 -8.11
C THR A 97 -6.51 -0.40 -8.81
N LYS A 98 -6.50 -0.40 -10.15
CA LYS A 98 -5.64 0.50 -10.93
C LYS A 98 -5.95 1.98 -10.64
N ALA A 99 -7.23 2.32 -10.54
CA ALA A 99 -7.66 3.68 -10.21
C ALA A 99 -7.28 4.07 -8.77
N ILE A 100 -7.38 3.14 -7.82
CA ILE A 100 -6.93 3.34 -6.44
C ILE A 100 -5.42 3.61 -6.40
N LEU A 101 -4.61 2.74 -7.01
CA LEU A 101 -3.15 2.88 -6.98
C LEU A 101 -2.67 4.12 -7.73
N GLN A 102 -3.31 4.47 -8.85
CA GLN A 102 -3.05 5.71 -9.57
C GLN A 102 -3.33 6.93 -8.69
N TYR A 103 -4.53 7.02 -8.11
CA TYR A 103 -4.89 8.14 -7.21
C TYR A 103 -3.90 8.29 -6.06
N LEU A 104 -3.53 7.18 -5.41
CA LEU A 104 -2.59 7.20 -4.29
C LEU A 104 -1.20 7.68 -4.68
N ARG A 105 -0.73 7.35 -5.90
CA ARG A 105 0.52 7.89 -6.45
C ARG A 105 0.41 9.36 -6.81
N GLU A 106 -0.72 9.82 -7.34
CA GLU A 106 -0.93 11.23 -7.70
C GLU A 106 -0.93 12.15 -6.48
N VAL A 107 -1.42 11.66 -5.32
CA VAL A 107 -1.43 12.42 -4.07
C VAL A 107 -0.21 12.17 -3.17
N LEU A 108 0.73 11.32 -3.60
CA LEU A 108 1.96 11.06 -2.85
C LEU A 108 2.91 12.25 -2.97
N ASP A 109 3.31 12.80 -1.83
CA ASP A 109 4.46 13.69 -1.77
C ASP A 109 5.74 12.85 -1.84
N VAL A 110 6.34 12.80 -3.03
CA VAL A 110 7.52 11.96 -3.31
C VAL A 110 8.76 12.50 -2.61
N GLU A 111 8.91 13.81 -2.48
CA GLU A 111 10.08 14.41 -1.82
C GLU A 111 10.04 14.12 -0.33
N LEU A 112 8.90 14.40 0.32
CA LEU A 112 8.71 14.10 1.74
C LEU A 112 8.89 12.61 2.02
N PHE A 113 8.39 11.73 1.14
CA PHE A 113 8.55 10.29 1.29
C PHE A 113 10.03 9.84 1.22
N ILE A 114 10.82 10.40 0.30
CA ILE A 114 12.24 10.06 0.17
C ILE A 114 13.03 10.60 1.37
N GLU A 115 12.74 11.82 1.83
CA GLU A 115 13.31 12.40 3.04
C GLU A 115 13.02 11.54 4.28
N GLU A 116 11.77 11.08 4.45
CA GLU A 116 11.37 10.17 5.55
C GLU A 116 12.15 8.83 5.53
N LEU A 117 12.71 8.43 4.39
CA LEU A 117 13.50 7.21 4.24
C LEU A 117 15.00 7.39 4.52
N ASN A 118 15.47 8.61 4.77
CA ASN A 118 16.90 8.97 4.85
C ASN A 118 17.68 8.50 3.60
N LEU A 119 17.09 8.64 2.41
CA LEU A 119 17.70 8.29 1.12
C LEU A 119 18.27 9.51 0.40
#